data_AF-A0A1A8CPX1-F1
#
_entry.id   AF-A0A1A8CPX1-F1
#
_cell.length_a   1.000
_cell.length_b   1.000
_cell.length_c   1.000
_cell.angle_alpha   90.00
_cell.angle_beta   90.00
_cell.angle_gamma   90.00
#
_symmetry.space_group_name_H-M   'P 1'
#
loop_
_entity.id
_entity.type
_entity.pdbx_description
1 polymer ?
#
loop_
_entity_poly.entity_id
_entity_poly.type
_entity_poly.pdbx_seq_one_letter_code
_entity_poly.pdbx_strand_id
1 'polypeptide(L)'
;DARVKPLILVVKKWARHHKINDASKGTLSSYTLVLMVLHYLQILNEPVLPSLQRDHPDCFDPLMEIDSVPESSSYVPSYSSRNESSLGELFLGFLRYYSTQFRWSELVISVREATTFLKSKSWGNKFICVEEPFDGKNVARAVYEKAKFKAIKAQFAESYRNLFAKMDLNSVLPVRAIIEHESQKR
;
A
#
# COMPACT_ATOMS: atom_id res chain seq x y z
N ASP A 1 13.15 -6.75 4.94
CA ASP A 1 12.79 -7.79 3.96
C ASP A 1 13.04 -7.29 2.53
N ALA A 2 13.67 -8.09 1.68
CA ALA A 2 14.08 -7.71 0.32
C ALA A 2 12.90 -7.56 -0.68
N ARG A 3 11.72 -8.14 -0.38
CA ARG A 3 10.56 -8.16 -1.28
C ARG A 3 9.75 -6.85 -1.23
N VAL A 4 9.88 -6.07 -0.16
CA VAL A 4 9.07 -4.86 0.10
C VAL A 4 9.26 -3.81 -0.99
N LYS A 5 10.51 -3.43 -1.27
CA LYS A 5 10.82 -2.39 -2.26
C LYS A 5 10.38 -2.79 -3.68
N PRO A 6 10.70 -3.99 -4.20
CA PRO A 6 10.17 -4.46 -5.48
C PRO A 6 8.63 -4.47 -5.53
N LEU A 7 7.95 -4.90 -4.46
CA LEU A 7 6.49 -4.94 -4.42
C LEU A 7 5.88 -3.52 -4.50
N ILE A 8 6.41 -2.58 -3.73
CA ILE A 8 5.99 -1.17 -3.80
C ILE A 8 6.20 -0.60 -5.20
N LEU A 9 7.34 -0.90 -5.83
CA LEU A 9 7.65 -0.40 -7.17
C LEU A 9 6.65 -0.94 -8.22
N VAL A 10 6.38 -2.24 -8.25
CA VAL A 10 5.43 -2.82 -9.20
C VAL A 10 4.01 -2.29 -8.97
N VAL A 11 3.57 -2.16 -7.71
CA VAL A 11 2.26 -1.59 -7.36
C VAL A 11 2.16 -0.14 -7.83
N LYS A 12 3.19 0.68 -7.63
CA LYS A 12 3.19 2.08 -8.09
C LYS A 12 3.14 2.20 -9.61
N LYS A 13 3.90 1.35 -10.34
CA LYS A 13 3.90 1.34 -11.81
C LYS A 13 2.54 0.86 -12.35
N TRP A 14 2.00 -0.23 -11.80
CA TRP A 14 0.66 -0.74 -12.07
C TRP A 14 -0.42 0.33 -11.87
N ALA A 15 -0.45 0.96 -10.69
CA ALA A 15 -1.46 1.96 -10.38
C ALA A 15 -1.34 3.20 -11.28
N ARG A 16 -0.12 3.60 -11.65
CA ARG A 16 0.10 4.71 -12.60
C ARG A 16 -0.35 4.35 -14.01
N HIS A 17 -0.02 3.15 -14.49
CA HIS A 17 -0.42 2.67 -15.81
C HIS A 17 -1.95 2.68 -15.97
N HIS A 18 -2.66 2.24 -14.93
CA HIS A 18 -4.13 2.24 -14.88
C HIS A 18 -4.76 3.56 -14.42
N LYS A 19 -3.98 4.64 -14.34
CA LYS A 19 -4.47 6.00 -14.02
C LYS A 19 -5.21 6.11 -12.67
N ILE A 20 -4.82 5.30 -11.69
CA ILE A 20 -5.35 5.31 -10.32
C ILE A 20 -4.31 5.77 -9.28
N ASN A 21 -3.18 6.34 -9.72
CA ASN A 21 -2.10 6.91 -8.89
C ASN A 21 -1.84 8.39 -9.24
N ASP A 22 -2.83 9.25 -8.99
CA ASP A 22 -2.76 10.71 -9.18
C ASP A 22 -3.77 11.40 -8.25
N ALA A 23 -3.31 11.85 -7.08
CA ALA A 23 -4.16 12.49 -6.08
C ALA A 23 -4.77 13.81 -6.59
N SER A 24 -4.09 14.52 -7.49
CA SER A 24 -4.61 15.74 -8.12
C SER A 24 -5.84 15.49 -8.98
N LYS A 25 -6.01 14.24 -9.45
CA LYS A 25 -7.16 13.77 -10.26
C LYS A 25 -8.16 12.94 -9.46
N GLY A 26 -8.13 13.05 -8.14
CA GLY A 26 -9.07 12.39 -7.23
C GLY A 26 -8.84 10.88 -7.07
N THR A 27 -7.63 10.38 -7.34
CA THR A 27 -7.26 8.96 -7.17
C THR A 27 -6.24 8.77 -6.04
N LEU A 28 -5.64 7.58 -5.90
CA LEU A 28 -4.73 7.29 -4.81
C LEU A 28 -3.43 8.10 -4.96
N SER A 29 -2.87 8.57 -3.84
CA SER A 29 -1.52 9.11 -3.84
C SER A 29 -0.50 7.99 -3.81
N SER A 30 0.75 8.28 -4.22
CA SER A 30 1.84 7.32 -4.06
C SER A 30 2.11 6.98 -2.59
N TYR A 31 1.89 7.91 -1.66
CA TYR A 31 2.02 7.64 -0.23
C TYR A 31 0.93 6.68 0.26
N THR A 32 -0.33 6.89 -0.13
CA THR A 32 -1.45 5.99 0.18
C THR A 32 -1.18 4.57 -0.31
N LEU A 33 -0.67 4.41 -1.54
CA LEU A 33 -0.32 3.10 -2.09
C LEU A 33 0.79 2.41 -1.28
N VAL A 34 1.82 3.15 -0.85
CA VAL A 34 2.87 2.61 0.01
C VAL A 34 2.26 2.08 1.31
N LEU A 35 1.46 2.88 2.01
CA LEU A 35 0.84 2.45 3.27
C LEU A 35 -0.09 1.24 3.09
N MET A 36 -0.83 1.18 1.97
CA MET A 36 -1.64 0.00 1.64
C MET A 36 -0.80 -1.26 1.42
N VAL A 37 0.36 -1.15 0.76
CA VAL A 37 1.28 -2.28 0.58
C VAL A 37 1.87 -2.70 1.92
N LEU A 38 2.33 -1.76 2.75
CA LEU A 38 2.87 -2.06 4.07
C LEU A 38 1.84 -2.77 4.95
N HIS A 39 0.61 -2.23 5.00
CA HIS A 39 -0.52 -2.85 5.70
C HIS A 39 -0.77 -4.29 5.23
N TYR A 40 -0.88 -4.50 3.92
CA TYR A 40 -1.09 -5.83 3.37
C TYR A 40 -0.01 -6.81 3.81
N LEU A 41 1.26 -6.39 3.83
CA LEU A 41 2.38 -7.22 4.27
C LEU A 41 2.41 -7.47 5.79
N GLN A 42 1.85 -6.56 6.60
CA GLN A 42 1.77 -6.67 8.05
C GLN A 42 0.67 -7.63 8.53
N ILE A 43 -0.42 -7.74 7.78
CA ILE A 43 -1.63 -8.49 8.19
C ILE A 43 -1.73 -9.89 7.57
N LEU A 44 -0.69 -10.37 6.89
CA LEU A 44 -0.61 -11.76 6.43
C LEU A 44 -0.56 -12.72 7.62
N ASN A 45 -1.03 -13.95 7.43
CA ASN A 45 -0.97 -15.00 8.45
C ASN A 45 0.45 -15.16 9.02
N GLU A 46 1.44 -15.18 8.12
CA GLU A 46 2.85 -14.99 8.46
C GLU A 46 3.25 -13.58 7.97
N PRO A 47 3.40 -12.59 8.87
CA PRO A 47 3.71 -11.22 8.48
C PRO A 47 5.08 -11.12 7.79
N VAL A 48 5.12 -10.34 6.71
CA VAL A 48 6.37 -9.97 6.03
C VAL A 48 7.02 -8.76 6.71
N LEU A 49 6.20 -7.93 7.37
CA LEU A 49 6.63 -6.73 8.07
C LEU A 49 6.05 -6.68 9.50
N PRO A 50 6.82 -6.19 10.48
CA PRO A 50 6.30 -5.86 11.80
C PRO A 50 5.65 -4.47 11.80
N SER A 51 5.16 -4.02 12.97
CA SER A 51 4.92 -2.60 13.20
C SER A 51 6.16 -1.98 13.85
N LEU A 52 6.87 -1.12 13.12
CA LEU A 52 8.06 -0.47 13.66
C LEU A 52 7.75 0.49 14.81
N GLN A 53 6.66 1.26 14.72
CA GLN A 53 6.27 2.19 15.78
C GLN A 53 5.80 1.50 17.05
N ARG A 54 5.15 0.34 16.92
CA ARG A 54 4.74 -0.44 18.10
C ARG A 54 5.91 -1.17 18.74
N ASP A 55 6.80 -1.73 17.92
CA ASP A 55 7.88 -2.59 18.39
C ASP A 55 9.10 -1.77 18.85
N HIS A 56 9.27 -0.54 18.35
CA HIS A 56 10.36 0.38 18.67
C HIS A 56 9.86 1.83 18.88
N PRO A 57 8.97 2.10 19.85
CA PRO A 57 8.35 3.41 20.04
C PRO A 57 9.38 4.53 20.23
N ASP A 58 10.48 4.26 20.93
CA ASP A 58 11.55 5.22 21.20
C ASP A 58 12.24 5.74 19.93
N CYS A 59 12.19 4.97 18.83
CA CYS A 59 12.79 5.35 17.54
C CYS A 59 11.84 6.17 16.64
N PHE A 60 10.54 6.18 16.96
CA PHE A 60 9.49 6.76 16.12
C PHE A 60 8.51 7.63 16.91
N ASP A 61 8.98 8.22 18.01
CA ASP A 61 8.19 9.16 18.81
C ASP A 61 7.80 10.38 17.95
N PRO A 62 6.50 10.67 17.77
CA PRO A 62 6.05 11.85 17.02
C PRO A 62 6.53 13.19 17.62
N LEU A 63 6.96 13.20 18.88
CA LEU A 63 7.50 14.38 19.57
C LEU A 63 9.03 14.47 19.49
N MET A 64 9.69 13.54 18.81
CA MET A 64 11.13 13.56 18.62
C MET A 64 11.57 14.79 17.80
N GLU A 65 12.58 15.49 18.31
CA GLU A 65 13.25 16.57 17.57
C GLU A 65 13.80 16.04 16.25
N ILE A 66 13.64 16.80 15.17
CA ILE A 66 14.01 16.36 13.81
C ILE A 66 15.49 15.95 13.75
N ASP A 67 16.37 16.69 14.44
CA ASP A 67 17.81 16.43 14.50
C ASP A 67 18.16 15.16 15.30
N SER A 68 17.21 14.60 16.05
CA SER A 68 17.35 13.36 16.81
C SER A 68 16.76 12.14 16.10
N VAL A 69 16.07 12.34 14.96
CA VAL A 69 15.55 11.22 14.16
C VAL A 69 16.73 10.43 13.62
N PRO A 70 16.84 9.12 13.94
CA PRO A 70 17.99 8.34 13.51
C PRO A 70 18.12 8.32 11.99
N GLU A 71 19.24 8.83 11.45
CA GLU A 71 19.51 8.85 10.01
C GLU A 71 19.60 7.44 9.40
N SER A 72 19.86 6.44 10.24
CA SER A 72 20.05 5.05 9.82
C SER A 72 19.14 4.10 10.58
N SER A 73 18.72 3.03 9.90
CA SER A 73 17.98 1.92 10.50
C SER A 73 18.80 1.10 11.51
N SER A 74 20.01 1.54 11.86
CA SER A 74 20.95 0.81 12.73
C SER A 74 20.37 0.53 14.12
N TYR A 75 19.44 1.37 14.58
CA TYR A 75 18.77 1.24 15.87
C TYR A 75 17.57 0.29 15.84
N VAL A 76 17.11 -0.09 14.64
CA VAL A 76 16.00 -1.02 14.45
C VAL A 76 16.57 -2.37 14.00
N PRO A 77 16.48 -3.42 14.84
CA PRO A 77 16.93 -4.75 14.47
C PRO A 77 16.29 -5.24 13.17
N SER A 78 17.02 -6.04 12.40
CA SER A 78 16.47 -6.65 11.19
C SER A 78 15.33 -7.61 11.54
N TYR A 79 14.15 -7.37 10.99
CA TYR A 79 13.03 -8.32 11.09
C TYR A 79 13.22 -9.52 10.16
N SER A 80 13.12 -10.72 10.72
CA SER A 80 13.16 -11.99 9.97
C SER A 80 11.75 -12.55 9.86
N SER A 81 11.17 -12.44 8.66
CA SER A 81 9.86 -13.01 8.36
C SER A 81 9.95 -14.52 8.12
N ARG A 82 8.95 -15.27 8.60
CA ARG A 82 8.73 -16.69 8.25
C ARG A 82 7.93 -16.89 6.97
N ASN A 83 7.46 -15.79 6.37
CA ASN A 83 6.69 -15.84 5.14
C ASN A 83 7.60 -16.20 3.96
N GLU A 84 7.27 -17.28 3.26
CA GLU A 84 8.02 -17.78 2.10
C GLU A 84 7.39 -17.41 0.75
N SER A 85 6.30 -16.62 0.74
CA SER A 85 5.63 -16.23 -0.50
C SER A 85 6.58 -15.47 -1.42
N SER A 86 6.58 -15.87 -2.69
CA SER A 86 7.31 -15.19 -3.75
C SER A 86 6.74 -13.78 -4.00
N LEU A 87 7.53 -12.94 -4.68
CA LEU A 87 7.08 -11.59 -5.04
C LEU A 87 5.80 -11.59 -5.90
N GLY A 88 5.67 -12.57 -6.80
CA GLY A 88 4.49 -12.73 -7.64
C GLY A 88 3.24 -13.09 -6.85
N GLU A 89 3.37 -14.01 -5.89
CA GLU A 89 2.27 -14.39 -4.98
C GLU A 89 1.85 -13.22 -4.10
N LEU A 90 2.80 -12.44 -3.56
CA LEU A 90 2.51 -11.25 -2.77
C LEU A 90 1.78 -10.19 -3.60
N PHE A 91 2.17 -9.97 -4.85
CA PHE A 91 1.48 -9.02 -5.72
C PHE A 91 0.07 -9.48 -6.10
N LEU A 92 -0.10 -10.76 -6.45
CA LEU A 92 -1.41 -11.34 -6.71
C LEU A 92 -2.32 -11.27 -5.47
N GLY A 93 -1.78 -11.61 -4.30
CA GLY A 93 -2.48 -11.56 -3.03
C GLY A 93 -2.86 -10.13 -2.61
N PHE A 94 -2.00 -9.14 -2.87
CA PHE A 94 -2.32 -7.72 -2.68
C PHE A 94 -3.53 -7.29 -3.51
N LEU A 95 -3.56 -7.67 -4.80
CA LEU A 95 -4.70 -7.38 -5.68
C LEU A 95 -5.98 -8.09 -5.20
N ARG A 96 -5.88 -9.35 -4.77
CA ARG A 96 -6.99 -10.12 -4.20
C ARG A 96 -7.56 -9.46 -2.94
N TYR A 97 -6.68 -9.09 -2.02
CA TYR A 97 -7.05 -8.52 -0.73
C TYR A 97 -7.90 -7.27 -0.91
N TYR A 98 -7.42 -6.31 -1.71
CA TYR A 98 -8.11 -5.04 -1.92
C TYR A 98 -9.29 -5.12 -2.89
N SER A 99 -9.38 -6.14 -3.73
CA SER A 99 -10.54 -6.35 -4.61
C SER A 99 -11.71 -7.06 -3.92
N THR A 100 -11.45 -8.04 -3.05
CA THR A 100 -12.50 -8.96 -2.55
C THR A 100 -12.59 -9.10 -1.04
N GLN A 101 -11.52 -8.84 -0.29
CA GLN A 101 -11.47 -9.15 1.15
C GLN A 101 -11.61 -7.90 2.02
N PHE A 102 -11.00 -6.78 1.61
CA PHE A 102 -11.02 -5.55 2.40
C PHE A 102 -12.39 -4.83 2.35
N ARG A 103 -12.98 -4.61 3.53
CA ARG A 103 -14.27 -3.92 3.70
C ARG A 103 -14.10 -2.40 3.76
N TRP A 104 -13.97 -1.77 2.60
CA TRP A 104 -13.74 -0.31 2.46
C TRP A 104 -14.72 0.59 3.24
N SER A 105 -15.99 0.19 3.37
CA SER A 105 -17.01 0.96 4.08
C SER A 105 -16.89 0.92 5.60
N GLU A 106 -16.19 -0.08 6.13
CA GLU A 106 -16.20 -0.43 7.55
C GLU A 106 -14.83 -0.31 8.20
N LEU A 107 -13.75 -0.39 7.43
CA LEU A 107 -12.39 -0.53 7.97
C LEU A 107 -11.50 0.66 7.64
N VAL A 108 -10.62 0.96 8.59
CA VAL A 108 -9.51 1.91 8.50
C VAL A 108 -8.21 1.12 8.54
N ILE A 109 -7.29 1.40 7.61
CA ILE A 109 -5.94 0.83 7.62
C ILE A 109 -5.06 1.59 8.61
N SER A 110 -4.34 0.88 9.46
CA SER A 110 -3.30 1.45 10.34
C SER A 110 -2.00 0.65 10.23
N VAL A 111 -0.98 1.30 9.67
CA VAL A 111 0.37 0.72 9.60
C VAL A 111 1.10 0.82 10.95
N ARG A 112 0.78 1.84 11.77
CA ARG A 112 1.30 2.01 13.13
C ARG A 112 0.90 0.84 14.01
N GLU A 113 -0.30 0.32 13.82
CA GLU A 113 -0.85 -0.74 14.67
C GLU A 113 -0.79 -2.11 13.98
N ALA A 114 -0.27 -2.15 12.74
CA ALA A 114 -0.21 -3.34 11.88
C ALA A 114 -1.57 -4.08 11.83
N THR A 115 -2.67 -3.32 11.73
CA THR A 115 -4.03 -3.86 11.82
C THR A 115 -5.06 -2.96 11.13
N THR A 116 -6.33 -3.36 11.18
CA THR A 116 -7.47 -2.54 10.77
C THR A 116 -8.35 -2.17 11.95
N PHE A 117 -8.88 -0.95 11.96
CA PHE A 117 -9.89 -0.51 12.92
C PHE A 117 -11.26 -0.40 12.29
N LEU A 118 -12.31 -0.52 13.10
CA LEU A 118 -13.65 -0.15 12.67
C LEU A 118 -13.73 1.37 12.49
N LYS A 119 -14.34 1.77 11.38
CA LYS A 119 -14.49 3.17 10.99
C LYS A 119 -15.44 3.88 11.96
N SER A 120 -14.89 4.77 12.77
CA SER A 120 -15.66 5.62 13.69
C SER A 120 -16.26 6.84 12.98
N LYS A 121 -17.12 7.58 13.68
CA LYS A 121 -17.78 8.80 13.16
C LYS A 121 -16.77 9.87 12.72
N SER A 122 -15.56 9.93 13.30
CA SER A 122 -14.54 10.94 12.96
C SER A 122 -13.98 10.79 11.54
N TRP A 123 -14.08 9.60 10.94
CA TRP A 123 -13.65 9.34 9.56
C TRP A 123 -14.67 9.79 8.51
N GLY A 124 -15.89 10.17 8.92
CA GLY A 124 -16.95 10.69 8.07
C GLY A 124 -17.29 9.80 6.87
N ASN A 125 -17.75 10.43 5.77
CA ASN A 125 -18.19 9.72 4.55
C ASN A 125 -17.06 9.39 3.57
N LYS A 126 -15.81 9.26 4.04
CA LYS A 126 -14.66 8.95 3.17
C LYS A 126 -14.75 7.51 2.62
N PHE A 127 -14.45 7.33 1.33
CA PHE A 127 -14.54 6.02 0.68
C PHE A 127 -13.36 5.09 1.00
N ILE A 128 -12.18 5.68 1.20
CA ILE A 128 -10.95 4.98 1.56
C ILE A 128 -10.39 5.64 2.80
N CYS A 129 -10.06 4.84 3.81
CA CYS A 129 -9.55 5.29 5.10
C CYS A 129 -8.20 4.63 5.37
N VAL A 130 -7.14 5.43 5.31
CA VAL A 130 -5.78 5.03 5.62
C VAL A 130 -5.22 6.03 6.62
N GLU A 131 -4.94 5.57 7.84
CA GLU A 131 -4.37 6.37 8.91
C GLU A 131 -2.94 6.78 8.58
N GLU A 132 -2.65 8.06 8.78
CA GLU A 132 -1.30 8.60 8.81
C GLU A 132 -0.63 8.17 10.13
N PRO A 133 0.50 7.45 10.08
CA PRO A 133 1.14 6.85 11.26
C PRO A 133 1.52 7.81 12.40
N PHE A 134 1.75 9.09 12.12
CA PHE A 134 2.21 10.08 13.10
C PHE A 134 1.11 11.05 13.53
N ASP A 135 0.22 11.48 12.62
CA ASP A 135 -0.80 12.50 12.92
C ASP A 135 -2.25 12.00 12.90
N GLY A 136 -2.48 10.73 12.55
CA GLY A 136 -3.79 10.09 12.57
C GLY A 136 -4.78 10.56 11.50
N LYS A 137 -4.37 11.45 10.58
CA LYS A 137 -5.26 11.94 9.50
C LYS A 137 -5.45 10.89 8.41
N ASN A 138 -6.44 11.10 7.55
CA ASN A 138 -6.65 10.24 6.38
C ASN A 138 -5.76 10.66 5.20
N VAL A 139 -4.78 9.82 4.83
CA VAL A 139 -3.92 10.07 3.67
C VAL A 139 -4.64 9.89 2.33
N ALA A 140 -5.78 9.17 2.31
CA ALA A 140 -6.56 8.89 1.10
C ALA A 140 -7.68 9.94 0.83
N ARG A 141 -7.61 11.12 1.46
CA ARG A 141 -8.62 12.19 1.36
C ARG A 141 -8.95 12.67 -0.06
N ALA A 142 -8.02 12.49 -1.00
CA ALA A 142 -8.21 12.84 -2.41
C ALA A 142 -9.26 11.98 -3.12
N VAL A 143 -9.55 10.77 -2.62
CA VAL A 143 -10.59 9.90 -3.19
C VAL A 143 -11.95 10.26 -2.58
N TYR A 144 -12.52 11.39 -3.01
CA TYR A 144 -13.81 11.90 -2.52
C TYR A 144 -14.96 11.70 -3.52
N GLU A 145 -14.68 11.31 -4.76
CA GLU A 145 -15.70 11.06 -5.78
C GLU A 145 -16.08 9.57 -5.83
N LYS A 146 -17.38 9.29 -5.81
CA LYS A 146 -17.91 7.91 -5.89
C LYS A 146 -17.48 7.21 -7.19
N ALA A 147 -17.41 7.95 -8.29
CA ALA A 147 -16.98 7.41 -9.59
C ALA A 147 -15.51 6.96 -9.55
N LYS A 148 -14.61 7.78 -8.99
CA LYS A 148 -13.19 7.46 -8.80
C LYS A 148 -13.00 6.25 -7.89
N PHE A 149 -13.72 6.22 -6.76
CA PHE A 149 -13.70 5.07 -5.86
C PHE A 149 -14.13 3.77 -6.55
N LYS A 150 -15.23 3.80 -7.32
CA LYS A 150 -15.69 2.64 -8.10
C LYS A 150 -14.66 2.22 -9.13
N ALA A 151 -14.05 3.16 -9.85
CA ALA A 151 -13.00 2.88 -10.83
C ALA A 151 -11.77 2.21 -10.19
N ILE A 152 -11.32 2.69 -9.04
CA ILE A 152 -10.23 2.07 -8.27
C ILE A 152 -10.60 0.62 -7.93
N LYS A 153 -11.77 0.38 -7.32
CA LYS A 153 -12.21 -0.99 -6.97
C LYS A 153 -12.30 -1.92 -8.19
N ALA A 154 -12.87 -1.43 -9.29
CA ALA A 154 -12.98 -2.18 -10.53
C ALA A 154 -11.59 -2.56 -11.07
N GLN A 155 -10.64 -1.62 -11.04
CA GLN A 155 -9.28 -1.86 -11.50
C GLN A 155 -8.54 -2.93 -10.67
N PHE A 156 -8.68 -2.90 -9.35
CA PHE A 156 -8.14 -3.96 -8.47
C PHE A 156 -8.73 -5.33 -8.84
N ALA A 157 -10.05 -5.42 -9.02
CA ALA A 157 -10.74 -6.67 -9.35
C ALA A 157 -10.38 -7.20 -10.74
N GLU A 158 -10.33 -6.33 -11.75
CA GLU A 158 -9.93 -6.70 -13.10
C GLU A 158 -8.47 -7.17 -13.15
N SER A 159 -7.56 -6.43 -12.50
CA SER A 159 -6.15 -6.79 -12.45
C SER A 159 -5.94 -8.13 -11.74
N TYR A 160 -6.64 -8.36 -10.63
CA TYR A 160 -6.61 -9.66 -9.95
C TYR A 160 -7.05 -10.80 -10.88
N ARG A 161 -8.21 -10.66 -11.56
CA ARG A 161 -8.70 -11.69 -12.50
C ARG A 161 -7.72 -11.97 -13.64
N ASN A 162 -7.19 -10.92 -14.26
CA ASN A 162 -6.27 -11.06 -15.40
C ASN A 162 -4.95 -11.70 -14.98
N LEU A 163 -4.37 -11.26 -13.86
CA LEU A 163 -3.12 -11.81 -13.36
C LEU A 163 -3.30 -13.26 -12.87
N PHE A 164 -4.41 -13.57 -12.19
CA PHE A 164 -4.73 -14.93 -11.76
C PHE A 164 -4.89 -15.89 -12.95
N ALA A 165 -5.55 -15.44 -14.02
CA ALA A 165 -5.79 -16.28 -15.19
C ALA A 165 -4.54 -16.53 -16.03
N LYS A 166 -3.63 -15.55 -16.13
CA LYS A 166 -2.48 -15.60 -17.04
C LYS A 166 -1.15 -15.86 -16.34
N MET A 167 -1.05 -15.57 -15.05
CA MET A 167 0.18 -15.62 -14.25
C MET A 167 1.36 -14.88 -14.91
N ASP A 168 1.05 -13.82 -15.67
CA ASP A 168 2.01 -13.01 -16.41
C ASP A 168 1.83 -11.53 -16.04
N LEU A 169 2.90 -10.86 -15.62
CA LEU A 169 2.87 -9.45 -15.26
C LEU A 169 2.41 -8.56 -16.44
N ASN A 170 2.70 -8.95 -17.69
CA ASN A 170 2.24 -8.22 -18.88
C ASN A 170 0.71 -8.18 -19.03
N SER A 171 -0.01 -9.09 -18.36
CA SER A 171 -1.48 -9.08 -18.34
C SER A 171 -2.09 -7.89 -17.60
N VAL A 172 -1.31 -7.25 -16.72
CA VAL A 172 -1.76 -6.12 -15.88
C VAL A 172 -0.82 -4.93 -15.94
N LEU A 173 0.38 -5.09 -16.49
CA LEU A 173 1.38 -4.04 -16.60
C LEU A 173 2.28 -4.34 -17.81
N PRO A 174 2.16 -3.61 -18.94
CA PRO A 174 2.98 -3.87 -20.12
C PRO A 174 4.44 -3.45 -19.87
N VAL A 175 5.24 -4.38 -19.36
CA VAL A 175 6.57 -4.08 -18.78
C VAL A 175 7.51 -3.50 -19.82
N ARG A 176 7.57 -4.11 -21.02
CA ARG A 176 8.47 -3.69 -22.10
C ARG A 176 8.21 -2.25 -22.55
N ALA A 177 6.94 -1.92 -22.84
CA ALA A 177 6.55 -0.58 -23.26
C ALA A 177 6.88 0.49 -22.19
N ILE A 178 6.77 0.16 -20.91
CA ILE A 178 7.09 1.08 -19.82
C ILE A 178 8.60 1.30 -19.70
N ILE A 179 9.40 0.23 -19.80
CA ILE A 179 10.86 0.33 -19.74
C ILE A 179 11.37 1.17 -20.92
N GLU A 180 10.91 0.90 -22.13
CA GLU A 180 11.30 1.63 -23.34
C GLU A 180 10.99 3.13 -23.22
N HIS A 181 9.78 3.48 -22.80
CA HIS A 181 9.37 4.87 -22.62
C HIS A 181 10.13 5.58 -21.48
N GLU A 182 10.58 4.87 -20.44
CA GLU A 182 11.40 5.46 -19.37
C GLU A 182 12.87 5.65 -19.77
N SER A 183 13.41 4.75 -20.58
CA SER A 183 14.76 4.89 -21.15
C SER A 183 14.85 6.07 -22.13
N GLN A 184 13.77 6.41 -22.83
CA GLN A 184 13.73 7.57 -23.74
C GLN A 184 13.62 8.93 -23.02
N LYS A 185 13.34 8.94 -21.71
CA LYS A 185 13.22 10.16 -20.89
C LYS A 185 14.47 10.50 -20.09
N ARG A 186 15.48 9.63 -20.13
CA ARG A 186 16.80 9.87 -19.54
C ARG A 186 17.73 10.42 -20.61
#